data_AF-A0A7K5UVF1-F1
#
_entry.id   AF-A0A7K5UVF1-F1
#
_cell.length_a   1.000
_cell.length_b   1.000
_cell.length_c   1.000
_cell.angle_alpha   90.00
_cell.angle_beta   90.00
_cell.angle_gamma   90.00
#
_symmetry.space_group_name_H-M   'P 1'
#
loop_
_entity.id
_entity.type
_entity.pdbx_description
1 polymer ?
#
loop_
_entity_poly.entity_id
_entity_poly.type
_entity_poly.pdbx_seq_one_letter_code
_entity_poly.pdbx_strand_id
1 'polypeptide(L)'
;QLPTGLYKKVLVILHDSVLPYMNEPTLMMDFLTVAYGIGGAISLLALNGLFILIHQHNLEYPDFYKKLYSLLDPSIYHVKYRARFFHLTDLFLSSSHLPAYLVAAFIKRLSRLALTAPPEALLMIIPFICNLFRRHPACRVLVHRPGGPADMSEDPYVMEEEEPSESRALESSLWEIQSLQNHYHPDVAKAAAVLNQSLSEMEDDVSGLLELSAYELFDKEVKKKAVDVPLEFEQVRGLFGKKNDIFAEHFSLD
;
A
#
# COMPACT_ATOMS: atom_id res chain seq x y z
N GLN A 1 15.95 -23.14 18.45
CA GLN A 1 15.14 -22.20 17.66
C GLN A 1 13.71 -22.21 18.20
N LEU A 2 13.08 -21.05 18.39
CA LEU A 2 11.69 -20.96 18.82
C LEU A 2 10.76 -21.43 17.69
N PRO A 3 9.67 -22.17 17.98
CA PRO A 3 8.68 -22.54 16.96
C PRO A 3 8.04 -21.30 16.31
N THR A 4 7.81 -21.33 15.00
CA THR A 4 7.28 -20.19 14.23
C THR A 4 5.96 -19.64 14.79
N GLY A 5 5.08 -20.52 15.27
CA GLY A 5 3.81 -20.11 15.89
C GLY A 5 4.01 -19.34 17.20
N LEU A 6 4.98 -19.74 18.02
CA LEU A 6 5.33 -19.04 19.25
C LEU A 6 6.02 -17.70 18.92
N TYR A 7 6.90 -17.69 17.93
CA TYR A 7 7.60 -16.50 17.45
C TYR A 7 6.62 -15.37 17.09
N LYS A 8 5.60 -15.69 16.27
CA LYS A 8 4.55 -14.73 15.90
C LYS A 8 3.73 -14.26 17.10
N LYS A 9 3.35 -15.16 18.00
CA LYS A 9 2.57 -14.81 19.20
C LYS A 9 3.33 -13.83 20.10
N VAL A 10 4.62 -14.06 20.32
CA VAL A 10 5.47 -13.15 21.10
C VAL A 10 5.56 -11.78 20.43
N LEU A 11 5.89 -11.72 19.14
CA LEU A 11 6.03 -10.44 18.43
C LEU A 11 4.73 -9.61 18.38
N VAL A 12 3.56 -10.27 18.34
CA VAL A 12 2.25 -9.58 18.35
C VAL A 12 2.03 -8.75 19.62
N ILE A 13 2.48 -9.25 20.77
CA ILE A 13 2.27 -8.63 22.10
C ILE A 13 3.54 -7.95 22.66
N LEU A 14 4.64 -7.99 21.92
CA LEU A 14 5.93 -7.57 22.43
C LEU A 14 5.90 -6.07 22.79
N HIS A 15 5.35 -5.27 21.89
CA HIS A 15 5.34 -3.81 21.96
C HIS A 15 4.46 -3.24 23.08
N ASP A 16 3.33 -3.89 23.42
CA ASP A 16 2.33 -3.40 24.36
C ASP A 16 2.39 -4.11 25.72
N SER A 17 2.79 -5.38 25.75
CA SER A 17 2.66 -6.25 26.92
C SER A 17 4.00 -6.74 27.48
N VAL A 18 5.11 -6.53 26.76
CA VAL A 18 6.44 -6.99 27.18
C VAL A 18 7.41 -5.83 27.36
N LEU A 19 7.68 -5.05 26.30
CA LEU A 19 8.66 -3.93 26.36
C LEU A 19 8.36 -2.92 27.48
N PRO A 20 7.10 -2.49 27.73
CA PRO A 20 6.82 -1.52 28.80
C PRO A 20 7.15 -1.98 30.22
N TYR A 21 7.26 -3.31 30.41
CA TYR A 21 7.52 -3.91 31.72
C TYR A 21 8.97 -4.41 31.86
N MET A 22 9.82 -4.17 30.86
CA MET A 22 11.25 -4.49 30.93
C MET A 22 12.04 -3.33 31.55
N ASN A 23 12.97 -3.65 32.45
CA ASN A 23 13.91 -2.65 32.99
C ASN A 23 14.83 -2.08 31.91
N GLU A 24 15.29 -2.94 30.99
CA GLU A 24 16.17 -2.58 29.86
C GLU A 24 15.59 -3.12 28.54
N PRO A 25 14.62 -2.42 27.91
CA PRO A 25 14.00 -2.86 26.66
C PRO A 25 14.98 -2.99 25.49
N THR A 26 16.09 -2.25 25.52
CA THR A 26 17.15 -2.25 24.50
C THR A 26 17.80 -3.62 24.29
N LEU A 27 17.79 -4.50 25.31
CA LEU A 27 18.27 -5.89 25.20
C LEU A 27 17.49 -6.71 24.15
N MET A 28 16.28 -6.28 23.79
CA MET A 28 15.45 -6.93 22.78
C MET A 28 15.84 -6.56 21.34
N MET A 29 16.78 -5.63 21.15
CA MET A 29 17.20 -5.14 19.83
C MET A 29 17.78 -6.26 18.95
N ASP A 30 18.64 -7.11 19.51
CA ASP A 30 19.25 -8.22 18.77
C ASP A 30 18.19 -9.23 18.31
N PHE A 31 17.27 -9.59 19.22
CA PHE A 31 16.15 -10.46 18.91
C PHE A 31 15.27 -9.88 17.79
N LEU A 32 14.93 -8.60 17.89
CA LEU A 32 14.09 -7.90 16.93
C LEU A 32 14.78 -7.71 15.58
N THR A 33 16.08 -7.45 15.57
CA THR A 33 16.88 -7.33 14.34
C THR A 33 16.94 -8.66 13.61
N VAL A 34 17.17 -9.76 14.32
CA VAL A 34 17.11 -11.11 13.75
C VAL A 34 15.70 -11.42 13.24
N ALA A 35 14.66 -11.09 14.01
CA ALA A 35 13.26 -11.27 13.59
C ALA A 35 12.96 -10.51 12.30
N TYR A 36 13.42 -9.26 12.22
CA TYR A 36 13.22 -8.39 11.09
C TYR A 36 13.95 -8.86 9.82
N GLY A 37 15.08 -9.56 9.98
CA GLY A 37 15.82 -10.20 8.89
C GLY A 37 15.14 -11.44 8.28
N ILE A 38 14.23 -12.12 8.99
CA ILE A 38 13.62 -13.40 8.55
C ILE A 38 12.72 -13.23 7.31
N GLY A 39 12.01 -12.12 7.19
CA GLY A 39 11.07 -11.84 6.10
C GLY A 39 9.62 -12.24 6.39
N GLY A 40 8.73 -11.83 5.48
CA GLY A 40 7.30 -12.11 5.54
C GLY A 40 6.63 -11.56 6.81
N ALA A 41 5.62 -12.29 7.31
CA ALA A 41 4.81 -11.85 8.45
C ALA A 41 5.61 -11.64 9.75
N ILE A 42 6.77 -12.28 9.92
CA ILE A 42 7.60 -12.11 11.11
C ILE A 42 8.25 -10.73 11.12
N SER A 43 8.82 -10.30 9.99
CA SER A 43 9.43 -8.96 9.88
C SER A 43 8.42 -7.85 10.11
N LEU A 44 7.21 -7.98 9.57
CA LEU A 44 6.13 -7.00 9.77
C LEU A 44 5.75 -6.86 11.26
N LEU A 45 5.74 -7.97 12.00
CA LEU A 45 5.45 -7.94 13.43
C LEU A 45 6.62 -7.39 14.26
N ALA A 46 7.86 -7.71 13.88
CA ALA A 46 9.06 -7.18 14.52
C ALA A 46 9.18 -5.65 14.37
N LEU A 47 8.67 -5.09 13.28
CA LEU A 47 8.69 -3.65 13.01
C LEU A 47 8.06 -2.82 14.13
N ASN A 48 6.98 -3.29 14.79
CA ASN A 48 6.38 -2.62 15.94
C ASN A 48 7.35 -2.51 17.13
N GLY A 49 8.05 -3.59 17.44
CA GLY A 49 9.03 -3.60 18.52
C GLY A 49 10.22 -2.70 18.19
N LEU A 50 10.74 -2.78 16.96
CA LEU A 50 11.80 -1.90 16.49
C LEU A 50 11.37 -0.43 16.52
N PHE A 51 10.14 -0.12 16.14
CA PHE A 51 9.59 1.24 16.22
C PHE A 51 9.70 1.81 17.64
N ILE A 52 9.26 1.05 18.65
CA ILE A 52 9.36 1.47 20.06
C ILE A 52 10.82 1.69 20.46
N LEU A 53 11.71 0.77 20.10
CA LEU A 53 13.13 0.89 20.43
C LEU A 53 13.79 2.10 19.77
N ILE A 54 13.47 2.39 18.51
CA ILE A 54 14.00 3.55 17.78
C ILE A 54 13.43 4.85 18.36
N HIS A 55 12.11 4.89 18.63
CA HIS A 55 11.42 6.14 18.97
C HIS A 55 11.49 6.50 20.46
N GLN A 56 11.39 5.51 21.36
CA GLN A 56 11.35 5.74 22.80
C GLN A 56 12.70 5.53 23.49
N HIS A 57 13.58 4.73 22.88
CA HIS A 57 14.91 4.43 23.43
C HIS A 57 16.06 4.95 22.56
N ASN A 58 15.76 5.77 21.54
CA ASN A 58 16.71 6.44 20.65
C ASN A 58 17.75 5.48 20.04
N LEU A 59 17.35 4.24 19.75
CA LEU A 59 18.24 3.28 19.11
C LEU A 59 18.35 3.57 17.60
N GLU A 60 19.58 3.67 17.12
CA GLU A 60 19.85 3.78 15.69
C GLU A 60 19.78 2.39 15.05
N TYR A 61 18.92 2.24 14.04
CA TYR A 61 18.89 1.05 13.19
C TYR A 61 19.42 1.44 11.80
N PRO A 62 20.67 1.04 11.45
CA PRO A 62 21.22 1.30 10.12
C PRO A 62 20.30 0.75 9.02
N ASP A 63 20.24 1.45 7.89
CA ASP A 63 19.49 1.03 6.71
C ASP A 63 17.99 0.75 6.96
N PHE A 64 17.41 1.40 7.98
CA PHE A 64 16.01 1.24 8.35
C PHE A 64 15.06 1.35 7.16
N TYR A 65 15.18 2.44 6.40
CA TYR A 65 14.29 2.69 5.26
C TYR A 65 14.54 1.76 4.08
N LYS A 66 15.80 1.35 3.84
CA LYS A 66 16.12 0.32 2.84
C LYS A 66 15.38 -0.97 3.18
N LYS A 67 15.46 -1.41 4.44
CA LYS A 67 14.80 -2.64 4.86
C LYS A 67 13.27 -2.48 4.87
N LEU A 68 12.73 -1.34 5.30
CA LEU A 68 11.30 -1.05 5.22
C LEU A 68 10.79 -1.08 3.77
N TYR A 69 11.57 -0.53 2.84
CA TYR A 69 11.28 -0.53 1.41
C TYR A 69 11.29 -1.96 0.85
N SER A 70 12.25 -2.80 1.25
CA SER A 70 12.32 -4.22 0.84
C SER A 70 11.12 -5.06 1.31
N LEU A 71 10.41 -4.63 2.37
CA LEU A 71 9.21 -5.32 2.86
C LEU A 71 7.97 -5.06 2.02
N LEU A 72 8.01 -4.05 1.14
CA LEU A 72 6.95 -3.81 0.16
C LEU A 72 7.08 -4.81 -1.00
N ASP A 73 6.65 -6.04 -0.74
CA ASP A 73 6.60 -7.13 -1.71
C ASP A 73 5.18 -7.28 -2.33
N PRO A 74 5.00 -8.09 -3.39
CA PRO A 74 3.69 -8.35 -3.99
C PRO A 74 2.61 -8.88 -3.04
N SER A 75 2.98 -9.42 -1.88
CA SER A 75 2.04 -9.95 -0.90
C SER A 75 1.55 -8.92 0.12
N ILE A 76 2.14 -7.71 0.15
CA ILE A 76 1.92 -6.73 1.22
C ILE A 76 0.45 -6.30 1.39
N TYR A 77 -0.35 -6.33 0.34
CA TYR A 77 -1.79 -6.02 0.42
C TYR A 77 -2.65 -7.20 0.85
N HIS A 78 -2.09 -8.41 0.90
CA HIS A 78 -2.78 -9.66 1.22
C HIS A 78 -2.41 -10.23 2.60
N VAL A 79 -1.36 -9.70 3.24
CA VAL A 79 -0.92 -10.18 4.56
C VAL A 79 -1.89 -9.79 5.67
N LYS A 80 -2.10 -10.72 6.61
CA LYS A 80 -2.99 -10.54 7.78
C LYS A 80 -2.69 -9.29 8.62
N TYR A 81 -1.41 -8.90 8.71
CA TYR A 81 -0.97 -7.80 9.57
C TYR A 81 -0.74 -6.49 8.80
N ARG A 82 -1.32 -6.34 7.59
CA ARG A 82 -1.15 -5.14 6.75
C ARG A 82 -1.56 -3.85 7.45
N ALA A 83 -2.66 -3.85 8.21
CA ALA A 83 -3.15 -2.67 8.93
C ALA A 83 -2.06 -2.10 9.87
N ARG A 84 -1.44 -2.98 10.67
CA ARG A 84 -0.34 -2.61 11.57
C ARG A 84 0.88 -2.10 10.81
N PHE A 85 1.24 -2.78 9.71
CA PHE A 85 2.37 -2.36 8.88
C PHE A 85 2.16 -0.98 8.27
N PHE A 86 1.01 -0.73 7.65
CA PHE A 86 0.73 0.56 7.00
C PHE A 86 0.54 1.68 8.02
N HIS A 87 0.00 1.40 9.21
CA HIS A 87 0.00 2.37 10.32
C HIS A 87 1.41 2.83 10.69
N LEU A 88 2.34 1.89 10.91
CA LEU A 88 3.73 2.22 11.21
C LEU A 88 4.41 2.91 10.03
N THR A 89 4.16 2.44 8.80
CA THR A 89 4.76 3.03 7.59
C THR A 89 4.30 4.49 7.41
N ASP A 90 3.04 4.80 7.69
CA ASP A 90 2.54 6.18 7.68
C ASP A 90 3.33 7.06 8.65
N LEU A 91 3.52 6.55 9.88
CA LEU A 91 4.27 7.24 10.91
C LEU A 91 5.75 7.43 10.53
N PHE A 92 6.40 6.40 9.98
CA PHE A 92 7.80 6.51 9.51
C PHE A 92 7.97 7.48 8.34
N LEU A 93 6.99 7.59 7.44
CA LEU A 93 7.03 8.48 6.28
C LEU A 93 6.48 9.89 6.58
N SER A 94 5.91 10.10 7.78
CA SER A 94 5.46 11.41 8.25
C SER A 94 6.59 12.38 8.61
N SER A 95 7.82 11.87 8.76
CA SER A 95 8.99 12.70 9.09
C SER A 95 9.27 13.73 8.00
N SER A 96 9.43 14.99 8.39
CA SER A 96 9.74 16.12 7.49
C SER A 96 11.19 16.13 7.00
N HIS A 97 12.07 15.34 7.61
CA HIS A 97 13.50 15.29 7.28
C HIS A 97 13.82 14.24 6.20
N LEU A 98 12.82 13.58 5.62
CA LEU A 98 13.04 12.57 4.61
C LEU A 98 13.40 13.20 3.27
N PRO A 99 14.43 12.69 2.58
CA PRO A 99 14.77 13.18 1.26
C PRO A 99 13.69 12.77 0.25
N ALA A 100 13.42 13.65 -0.72
CA ALA A 100 12.35 13.44 -1.71
C ALA A 100 12.51 12.15 -2.52
N TYR A 101 13.75 11.73 -2.83
CA TYR A 101 14.00 10.50 -3.59
C TYR A 101 13.45 9.26 -2.86
N LEU A 102 13.55 9.25 -1.54
CA LEU A 102 13.17 8.12 -0.71
C LEU A 102 11.65 8.01 -0.68
N VAL A 103 10.96 9.11 -0.40
CA VAL A 103 9.48 9.14 -0.42
C VAL A 103 8.95 8.81 -1.82
N ALA A 104 9.57 9.34 -2.87
CA ALA A 104 9.22 9.00 -4.25
C ALA A 104 9.37 7.50 -4.56
N ALA A 105 10.43 6.85 -4.06
CA ALA A 105 10.62 5.40 -4.20
C ALA A 105 9.49 4.63 -3.53
N PHE A 106 9.11 5.00 -2.30
CA PHE A 106 7.95 4.41 -1.61
C PHE A 106 6.65 4.61 -2.39
N ILE A 107 6.36 5.85 -2.82
CA ILE A 107 5.15 6.16 -3.60
C ILE A 107 5.09 5.30 -4.88
N LYS A 108 6.19 5.24 -5.63
CA LYS A 108 6.25 4.50 -6.91
C LYS A 108 6.12 2.99 -6.70
N ARG A 109 6.80 2.41 -5.70
CA ARG A 109 6.67 0.98 -5.36
C ARG A 109 5.25 0.63 -4.92
N LEU A 110 4.66 1.41 -4.01
CA LEU A 110 3.27 1.21 -3.58
C LEU A 110 2.31 1.29 -4.76
N SER A 111 2.49 2.25 -5.66
CA SER A 111 1.67 2.39 -6.87
C SER A 111 1.81 1.21 -7.83
N ARG A 112 3.03 0.68 -8.02
CA ARG A 112 3.27 -0.52 -8.84
C ARG A 112 2.58 -1.75 -8.26
N LEU A 113 2.72 -1.98 -6.96
CA LEU A 113 2.10 -3.09 -6.25
C LEU A 113 0.56 -2.95 -6.23
N ALA A 114 0.04 -1.73 -6.26
CA ALA A 114 -1.40 -1.46 -6.27
C ALA A 114 -2.09 -2.02 -7.52
N LEU A 115 -1.39 -2.18 -8.66
CA LEU A 115 -1.98 -2.73 -9.89
C LEU A 115 -2.59 -4.13 -9.73
N THR A 116 -2.08 -4.93 -8.78
CA THR A 116 -2.57 -6.28 -8.49
C THR A 116 -3.31 -6.36 -7.14
N ALA A 117 -3.52 -5.22 -6.48
CA ALA A 117 -4.13 -5.18 -5.16
C ALA A 117 -5.67 -5.30 -5.23
N PRO A 118 -6.30 -5.89 -4.20
CA PRO A 118 -7.76 -5.96 -4.13
C PRO A 118 -8.37 -4.57 -3.81
N PRO A 119 -9.64 -4.32 -4.15
CA PRO A 119 -10.28 -3.02 -3.98
C PRO A 119 -10.21 -2.45 -2.57
N GLU A 120 -10.38 -3.26 -1.53
CA GLU A 120 -10.30 -2.80 -0.14
C GLU A 120 -8.90 -2.30 0.24
N ALA A 121 -7.85 -2.85 -0.36
CA ALA A 121 -6.49 -2.36 -0.19
C ALA A 121 -6.25 -1.09 -1.02
N LEU A 122 -6.81 -1.02 -2.23
CA LEU A 122 -6.75 0.17 -3.09
C LEU A 122 -7.39 1.40 -2.43
N LEU A 123 -8.56 1.21 -1.82
CA LEU A 123 -9.26 2.27 -1.09
C LEU A 123 -8.45 2.82 0.10
N MET A 124 -7.54 2.03 0.67
CA MET A 124 -6.62 2.47 1.72
C MET A 124 -5.36 3.14 1.15
N ILE A 125 -4.74 2.52 0.14
CA ILE A 125 -3.43 2.97 -0.34
C ILE A 125 -3.49 4.25 -1.17
N ILE A 126 -4.59 4.50 -1.90
CA ILE A 126 -4.71 5.71 -2.70
C ILE A 126 -4.72 6.96 -1.81
N PRO A 127 -5.56 7.07 -0.76
CA PRO A 127 -5.48 8.15 0.23
C PRO A 127 -4.12 8.23 0.93
N PHE A 128 -3.50 7.09 1.24
CA PHE A 128 -2.15 7.04 1.81
C PHE A 128 -1.12 7.72 0.88
N ILE A 129 -1.13 7.40 -0.41
CA ILE A 129 -0.27 8.03 -1.42
C ILE A 129 -0.59 9.54 -1.55
N CYS A 130 -1.87 9.92 -1.54
CA CYS A 130 -2.27 11.33 -1.52
C CYS A 130 -1.71 12.07 -0.30
N ASN A 131 -1.73 11.47 0.89
CA ASN A 131 -1.13 12.05 2.09
C ASN A 131 0.39 12.20 1.94
N LEU A 132 1.09 11.24 1.33
CA LEU A 132 2.52 11.39 1.02
C LEU A 132 2.79 12.58 0.09
N PHE A 133 1.93 12.82 -0.91
CA PHE A 133 2.04 14.01 -1.78
C PHE A 133 1.73 15.33 -1.06
N ARG A 134 0.84 15.31 -0.06
CA ARG A 134 0.56 16.47 0.79
C ARG A 134 1.76 16.82 1.66
N ARG A 135 2.37 15.81 2.30
CA ARG A 135 3.55 15.96 3.17
C ARG A 135 4.83 16.29 2.39
N HIS A 136 4.98 15.74 1.19
CA HIS A 136 6.19 15.88 0.37
C HIS A 136 5.90 16.42 -1.03
N PRO A 137 5.64 17.74 -1.17
CA PRO A 137 5.29 18.35 -2.46
C PRO A 137 6.32 18.15 -3.57
N ALA A 138 7.60 17.95 -3.23
CA ALA A 138 8.67 17.65 -4.18
C ALA A 138 8.39 16.37 -5.00
N CYS A 139 7.61 15.42 -4.46
CA CYS A 139 7.26 14.19 -5.17
C CYS A 139 6.19 14.41 -6.25
N ARG A 140 5.50 15.57 -6.30
CA ARG A 140 4.44 15.84 -7.29
C ARG A 140 4.91 15.77 -8.75
N VAL A 141 6.23 15.83 -8.97
CA VAL A 141 6.88 15.57 -10.27
C VAL A 141 6.50 14.21 -10.87
N LEU A 142 6.11 13.25 -10.03
CA LEU A 142 5.64 11.93 -10.44
C LEU A 142 4.26 11.96 -11.11
N VAL A 143 3.43 12.98 -10.80
CA VAL A 143 2.09 13.17 -11.36
C VAL A 143 2.12 14.19 -12.49
N HIS A 144 2.82 15.31 -12.28
CA HIS A 144 2.92 16.38 -13.27
C HIS A 144 4.36 16.90 -13.35
N ARG A 145 4.97 16.78 -14.52
CA ARG A 145 6.36 17.17 -14.80
C ARG A 145 6.41 18.26 -15.87
N PRO A 146 6.27 19.55 -15.49
CA PRO A 146 6.38 20.65 -16.46
C PRO A 146 7.84 20.74 -16.95
N GLY A 147 8.06 20.66 -18.25
CA GLY A 147 9.41 20.65 -18.85
C GLY A 147 10.14 19.31 -18.79
N GLY A 148 9.42 18.21 -18.53
CA GLY A 148 9.94 16.86 -18.72
C GLY A 148 10.17 16.51 -20.20
N PRO A 149 10.80 15.34 -20.49
CA PRO A 149 10.90 14.86 -21.87
C PRO A 149 9.51 14.72 -22.49
N ALA A 150 9.35 15.17 -23.73
CA ALA A 150 8.07 15.14 -24.45
C ALA A 150 7.56 13.69 -24.63
N ASP A 151 8.49 12.76 -24.86
CA ASP A 151 8.23 11.32 -24.92
C ASP A 151 9.15 10.59 -23.94
N MET A 152 8.56 9.75 -23.10
CA MET A 152 9.28 8.80 -22.25
C MET A 152 8.95 7.39 -22.76
N SER A 153 9.83 6.85 -23.61
CA SER A 153 9.61 5.55 -24.26
C SER A 153 9.66 4.38 -23.27
N GLU A 154 10.46 4.51 -22.20
CA GLU A 154 10.63 3.51 -21.16
C GLU A 154 10.62 4.17 -19.78
N ASP A 155 10.03 3.49 -18.80
CA ASP A 155 10.02 3.92 -17.40
C ASP A 155 11.40 3.67 -16.77
N PRO A 156 12.13 4.69 -16.28
CA PRO A 156 13.46 4.53 -15.69
C PRO A 156 13.45 3.87 -14.31
N TYR A 157 12.28 3.73 -13.67
CA TYR A 157 12.15 3.13 -12.34
C TYR A 157 12.52 1.63 -12.33
N VAL A 158 13.38 1.25 -11.38
CA VAL A 158 13.82 -0.14 -11.19
C VAL A 158 13.09 -0.73 -9.98
N MET A 159 12.18 -1.69 -10.23
CA MET A 159 11.35 -2.26 -9.17
C MET A 159 12.12 -3.20 -8.24
N GLU A 160 13.11 -3.91 -8.78
CA GLU A 160 13.91 -4.95 -8.12
C GLU A 160 14.96 -4.36 -7.17
N GLU A 161 15.24 -3.06 -7.27
CA GLU A 161 16.26 -2.40 -6.47
C GLU A 161 15.86 -2.33 -4.99
N GLU A 162 16.75 -2.71 -4.08
CA GLU A 162 16.46 -2.67 -2.64
C GLU A 162 16.79 -1.31 -2.02
N GLU A 163 17.68 -0.54 -2.64
CA GLU A 163 18.06 0.78 -2.17
C GLU A 163 17.13 1.86 -2.76
N PRO A 164 16.35 2.59 -1.93
CA PRO A 164 15.46 3.63 -2.43
C PRO A 164 16.16 4.70 -3.28
N SER A 165 17.43 5.03 -2.99
CA SER A 165 18.20 6.01 -3.77
C SER A 165 18.49 5.56 -5.19
N GLU A 166 18.68 4.26 -5.40
CA GLU A 166 19.06 3.68 -6.69
C GLU A 166 17.84 3.25 -7.52
N SER A 167 16.63 3.29 -6.95
CA SER A 167 15.38 2.94 -7.64
C SER A 167 15.00 3.87 -8.81
N ARG A 168 15.61 5.06 -8.89
CA ARG A 168 15.33 6.11 -9.90
C ARG A 168 13.87 6.55 -9.96
N ALA A 169 13.11 6.39 -8.86
CA ALA A 169 11.69 6.72 -8.83
C ALA A 169 11.39 8.19 -9.20
N LEU A 170 12.22 9.15 -8.79
CA LEU A 170 12.05 10.57 -9.15
C LEU A 170 12.19 10.85 -10.65
N GLU A 171 12.77 9.95 -11.43
CA GLU A 171 12.90 10.09 -12.89
C GLU A 171 11.67 9.55 -13.63
N SER A 172 10.79 8.82 -12.93
CA SER A 172 9.57 8.17 -13.43
C SER A 172 8.32 9.06 -13.31
N SER A 173 7.18 8.52 -13.78
CA SER A 173 5.82 9.00 -13.53
C SER A 173 4.91 7.90 -12.94
N LEU A 174 3.68 8.25 -12.50
CA LEU A 174 2.69 7.32 -11.92
C LEU A 174 1.57 6.90 -12.88
N TRP A 175 1.92 6.19 -13.94
CA TRP A 175 0.91 5.61 -14.85
C TRP A 175 0.05 4.55 -14.16
N GLU A 176 0.52 3.97 -13.07
CA GLU A 176 -0.20 2.95 -12.32
C GLU A 176 -1.47 3.53 -11.69
N ILE A 177 -1.38 4.68 -11.04
CA ILE A 177 -2.56 5.35 -10.47
C ILE A 177 -3.48 5.86 -11.58
N GLN A 178 -2.92 6.36 -12.69
CA GLN A 178 -3.72 6.74 -13.85
C GLN A 178 -4.53 5.56 -14.41
N SER A 179 -3.95 4.37 -14.46
CA SER A 179 -4.63 3.15 -14.89
C SER A 179 -5.77 2.77 -13.93
N LEU A 180 -5.56 2.94 -12.61
CA LEU A 180 -6.59 2.71 -11.58
C LEU A 180 -7.78 3.68 -11.66
N GLN A 181 -7.69 4.77 -12.42
CA GLN A 181 -8.85 5.64 -12.66
C GLN A 181 -9.95 4.95 -13.50
N ASN A 182 -9.60 3.89 -14.23
CA ASN A 182 -10.53 3.06 -14.99
C ASN A 182 -10.80 1.71 -14.32
N HIS A 183 -10.79 1.67 -12.98
CA HIS A 183 -11.02 0.47 -12.20
C HIS A 183 -12.51 0.08 -12.17
N TYR A 184 -12.81 -1.23 -12.13
CA TYR A 184 -14.20 -1.73 -12.15
C TYR A 184 -15.02 -1.29 -10.93
N HIS A 185 -14.37 -1.08 -9.79
CA HIS A 185 -15.00 -0.57 -8.58
C HIS A 185 -15.06 0.97 -8.61
N PRO A 186 -16.26 1.58 -8.58
CA PRO A 186 -16.43 3.02 -8.79
C PRO A 186 -15.74 3.88 -7.72
N ASP A 187 -15.76 3.45 -6.45
CA ASP A 187 -15.10 4.22 -5.38
C ASP A 187 -13.57 4.23 -5.53
N VAL A 188 -12.97 3.17 -6.10
CA VAL A 188 -11.53 3.11 -6.38
C VAL A 188 -11.19 4.05 -7.52
N ALA A 189 -11.95 3.99 -8.61
CA ALA A 189 -11.80 4.89 -9.75
C ALA A 189 -11.89 6.36 -9.32
N LYS A 190 -12.89 6.69 -8.48
CA LYS A 190 -13.08 8.03 -7.92
C LYS A 190 -11.90 8.44 -7.02
N ALA A 191 -11.43 7.56 -6.14
CA ALA A 191 -10.28 7.83 -5.28
C ALA A 191 -9.01 8.10 -6.11
N ALA A 192 -8.74 7.29 -7.14
CA ALA A 192 -7.58 7.47 -8.01
C ALA A 192 -7.67 8.78 -8.82
N ALA A 193 -8.87 9.19 -9.22
CA ALA A 193 -9.11 10.43 -9.97
C ALA A 193 -8.85 11.70 -9.14
N VAL A 194 -8.77 11.61 -7.81
CA VAL A 194 -8.43 12.75 -6.94
C VAL A 194 -7.07 13.36 -7.30
N LEU A 195 -6.10 12.55 -7.76
CA LEU A 195 -4.78 13.05 -8.19
C LEU A 195 -4.83 13.92 -9.45
N ASN A 196 -5.92 13.90 -10.23
CA ASN A 196 -6.09 14.81 -11.37
C ASN A 196 -6.47 16.24 -10.92
N GLN A 197 -6.85 16.40 -9.66
CA GLN A 197 -7.27 17.67 -9.08
C GLN A 197 -6.18 18.20 -8.15
N SER A 198 -6.24 19.49 -7.84
CA SER A 198 -5.38 20.07 -6.81
C SER A 198 -5.74 19.46 -5.45
N LEU A 199 -4.80 18.72 -4.86
CA LEU A 199 -4.95 18.16 -3.52
C LEU A 199 -5.10 19.28 -2.48
N SER A 200 -6.09 19.13 -1.59
CA SER A 200 -6.21 19.96 -0.39
C SER A 200 -5.01 19.79 0.54
N GLU A 201 -4.72 20.80 1.36
CA GLU A 201 -3.68 20.71 2.40
C GLU A 201 -4.07 19.73 3.53
N MET A 202 -5.36 19.58 3.80
CA MET A 202 -5.85 18.64 4.82
C MET A 202 -5.65 17.18 4.38
N GLU A 203 -5.07 16.39 5.28
CA GLU A 203 -4.88 14.94 5.10
C GLU A 203 -6.19 14.16 5.25
N ASP A 204 -6.27 13.05 4.54
CA ASP A 204 -7.36 12.10 4.69
C ASP A 204 -7.06 11.17 5.88
N ASP A 205 -8.05 10.88 6.72
CA ASP A 205 -7.89 9.87 7.78
C ASP A 205 -7.94 8.46 7.19
N VAL A 206 -6.79 7.80 7.17
CA VAL A 206 -6.62 6.43 6.65
C VAL A 206 -6.92 5.37 7.71
N SER A 207 -7.02 5.75 8.99
CA SER A 207 -7.11 4.80 10.13
C SER A 207 -8.30 3.84 9.98
N GLY A 208 -9.48 4.35 9.60
CA GLY A 208 -10.67 3.54 9.36
C GLY A 208 -10.62 2.67 8.09
N LEU A 209 -9.64 2.89 7.21
CA LEU A 209 -9.45 2.15 5.96
C LEU A 209 -8.43 1.02 6.09
N LEU A 210 -7.56 1.06 7.11
CA LEU A 210 -6.51 0.06 7.34
C LEU A 210 -7.06 -1.36 7.54
N GLU A 211 -8.20 -1.47 8.21
CA GLU A 211 -8.85 -2.76 8.52
C GLU A 211 -9.98 -3.14 7.55
N LEU A 212 -10.26 -2.29 6.56
CA LEU A 212 -11.36 -2.52 5.62
C LEU A 212 -11.20 -3.87 4.92
N SER A 213 -12.20 -4.73 5.06
CA SER A 213 -12.24 -6.06 4.45
C SER A 213 -13.15 -6.12 3.24
N ALA A 214 -12.91 -7.09 2.35
CA ALA A 214 -13.81 -7.38 1.22
C ALA A 214 -15.26 -7.67 1.67
N TYR A 215 -15.43 -8.31 2.84
CA TYR A 215 -16.75 -8.57 3.42
C TYR A 215 -17.47 -7.26 3.79
N GLU A 216 -16.79 -6.34 4.48
CA GLU A 216 -17.39 -5.05 4.84
C GLU A 216 -17.67 -4.20 3.61
N LEU A 217 -16.83 -4.26 2.59
CA LEU A 217 -17.07 -3.57 1.32
C LEU A 217 -18.36 -4.09 0.67
N PHE A 218 -18.52 -5.41 0.60
CA PHE A 218 -19.73 -6.06 0.07
C PHE A 218 -20.97 -5.74 0.91
N ASP A 219 -20.87 -5.86 2.24
CA ASP A 219 -21.98 -5.61 3.17
C ASP A 219 -22.44 -4.13 3.11
N LYS A 220 -21.50 -3.18 2.95
CA LYS A 220 -21.83 -1.77 2.68
C LYS A 220 -22.63 -1.60 1.39
N GLU A 221 -22.25 -2.30 0.32
CA GLU A 221 -22.94 -2.20 -0.97
C GLU A 221 -24.35 -2.78 -0.90
N VAL A 222 -24.53 -3.94 -0.28
CA VAL A 222 -25.86 -4.58 -0.10
C VAL A 222 -26.81 -3.69 0.70
N LYS A 223 -26.30 -2.90 1.64
CA LYS A 223 -27.09 -1.98 2.46
C LYS A 223 -27.41 -0.65 1.77
N LYS A 224 -26.77 -0.32 0.64
CA LYS A 224 -27.11 0.90 -0.11
C LYS A 224 -28.52 0.78 -0.66
N LYS A 225 -29.33 1.82 -0.46
CA LYS A 225 -30.65 1.89 -1.08
C LYS A 225 -30.45 2.13 -2.57
N ALA A 226 -30.92 1.20 -3.40
CA ALA A 226 -31.00 1.42 -4.83
C ALA A 226 -31.90 2.63 -5.10
N VAL A 227 -31.34 3.64 -5.76
CA VAL A 227 -32.08 4.85 -6.16
C VAL A 227 -32.83 4.60 -7.46
N ASP A 228 -32.23 3.83 -8.37
CA ASP A 228 -32.79 3.48 -9.67
C ASP A 228 -32.86 1.95 -9.86
N VAL A 229 -33.80 1.51 -10.69
CA VAL A 229 -33.88 0.11 -11.12
C VAL A 229 -32.85 -0.11 -12.24
N PRO A 230 -31.84 -0.98 -12.05
CA PRO A 230 -30.88 -1.26 -13.11
C PRO A 230 -31.58 -2.03 -14.23
N LEU A 231 -31.64 -1.44 -15.42
CA LEU A 231 -32.25 -2.04 -16.60
C LEU A 231 -31.21 -2.09 -17.72
N GLU A 232 -31.11 -3.25 -18.36
CA GLU A 232 -30.35 -3.45 -19.60
C GLU A 232 -31.32 -3.31 -20.78
N PHE A 233 -30.98 -2.50 -21.78
CA PHE A 233 -31.82 -2.32 -22.96
C PHE A 233 -31.66 -3.49 -23.95
N GLU A 234 -30.48 -4.10 -23.98
CA GLU A 234 -30.20 -5.24 -24.84
C GLU A 234 -31.01 -6.47 -24.40
N GLN A 235 -31.84 -6.98 -25.32
CA GLN A 235 -32.62 -8.20 -25.08
C GLN A 235 -31.72 -9.43 -24.97
N VAL A 236 -31.90 -10.20 -23.90
CA VAL A 236 -31.24 -11.48 -23.69
C VAL A 236 -31.74 -12.49 -24.73
N ARG A 237 -30.83 -13.04 -25.56
CA ARG A 237 -31.14 -14.05 -26.58
C ARG A 237 -30.83 -15.49 -26.14
N GLY A 238 -30.20 -15.66 -24.98
CA GLY A 238 -29.70 -16.91 -24.42
C GLY A 238 -28.67 -16.62 -23.32
N LEU A 239 -28.08 -17.67 -22.71
CA LEU A 239 -26.98 -17.50 -21.75
C LEU A 239 -25.71 -16.98 -22.44
N PHE A 240 -25.46 -17.47 -23.67
CA PHE A 240 -24.55 -16.90 -24.64
C PHE A 240 -25.37 -16.26 -25.76
N GLY A 241 -25.11 -15.01 -26.13
CA GLY A 241 -25.95 -14.34 -27.11
C GLY A 241 -25.79 -12.83 -27.25
N LYS A 242 -24.80 -12.22 -26.60
CA LYS A 242 -24.42 -10.83 -26.90
C LYS A 242 -23.74 -10.74 -28.27
N LYS A 243 -23.76 -9.55 -28.87
CA LYS A 243 -22.99 -9.30 -30.10
C LYS A 243 -21.50 -9.31 -29.73
N ASN A 244 -20.71 -10.17 -30.38
CA ASN A 244 -19.30 -10.45 -30.03
C ASN A 244 -19.13 -11.11 -28.65
N ASP A 245 -20.01 -12.06 -28.32
CA ASP A 245 -19.91 -12.82 -27.08
C ASP A 245 -18.73 -13.80 -27.13
N ILE A 246 -17.60 -13.39 -26.54
CA ILE A 246 -16.37 -14.18 -26.45
C ILE A 246 -16.62 -15.50 -25.69
N PHE A 247 -17.61 -15.56 -24.79
CA PHE A 247 -17.92 -16.81 -24.10
C PHE A 247 -18.52 -17.85 -25.06
N ALA A 248 -19.32 -17.41 -26.03
CA ALA A 248 -19.87 -18.30 -27.05
C ALA A 248 -18.79 -18.94 -27.95
N GLU A 249 -17.63 -18.29 -28.09
CA GLU A 249 -16.50 -18.80 -28.86
C GLU A 249 -15.73 -19.92 -28.11
N HIS A 250 -15.79 -19.93 -26.78
CA HIS A 250 -14.95 -20.81 -25.94
C HIS A 250 -15.73 -21.84 -25.12
N PHE A 251 -17.04 -21.65 -24.90
CA PHE A 251 -17.86 -22.51 -24.06
C PHE A 251 -19.11 -23.01 -24.81
N SER A 252 -19.44 -24.29 -24.63
CA SER A 252 -20.71 -24.87 -25.08
C SER A 252 -21.64 -25.10 -23.89
N LEU A 253 -22.94 -24.96 -24.14
CA LEU A 253 -24.01 -25.34 -23.20
C LEU A 253 -24.50 -26.71 -23.65
N ASP A 254 -24.01 -27.77 -23.01
CA ASP A 254 -24.60 -29.12 -23.14
C ASP A 254 -25.84 -29.25 -22.25
#